data_AF-A0A8I3A040-F1
#
_entry.id   AF-A0A8I3A040-F1
#
_cell.length_a   1.000
_cell.length_b   1.000
_cell.length_c   1.000
_cell.angle_alpha   90.00
_cell.angle_beta   90.00
_cell.angle_gamma   90.00
#
_symmetry.space_group_name_H-M   'P 1'
#
loop_
_entity.id
_entity.type
_entity.pdbx_description
1 polymer ?
#
loop_
_entity_poly.entity_id
_entity_poly.type
_entity_poly.pdbx_seq_one_letter_code
_entity_poly.pdbx_strand_id
1 'polypeptide(L)'
;MARRTFNVLALIALLLTACSPVHSAALPACNPPIPNTTCEALKMSSGDPKPLYLSTTFKKTIDASLAGQHAPNRTTTTPCPTLLCDAASAIFSGKSTDPSAPETADCALLETWAAGSSGHWLLSAPGADGGWTPLVATGTCAVVARAEGAFAIGTEDVADLLGTSIRDYGMGDRVEVLGVMPCAEARGFAAGGGEKGRTIRMEWWVVRPDMMESLGGGKYR
;
A
#
# COMPACT_ATOMS: atom_id res chain seq x y z
N MET A 1 -47.24 -29.55 46.22
CA MET A 1 -46.63 -29.41 44.88
C MET A 1 -46.99 -28.03 44.34
N ALA A 2 -46.06 -27.07 44.34
CA ALA A 2 -46.31 -25.72 43.83
C ALA A 2 -45.53 -25.53 42.52
N ARG A 3 -46.26 -25.26 41.42
CA ARG A 3 -45.71 -25.04 40.09
C ARG A 3 -44.92 -23.73 40.06
N ARG A 4 -43.62 -23.80 39.77
CA ARG A 4 -42.81 -22.62 39.37
C ARG A 4 -43.17 -22.26 37.93
N THR A 5 -43.93 -21.18 37.76
CA THR A 5 -44.10 -20.50 36.48
C THR A 5 -42.81 -19.72 36.19
N PHE A 6 -41.94 -20.29 35.35
CA PHE A 6 -40.81 -19.56 34.80
C PHE A 6 -41.33 -18.57 33.76
N ASN A 7 -41.09 -17.28 34.00
CA ASN A 7 -41.46 -16.18 33.12
C ASN A 7 -40.62 -16.25 31.83
N VAL A 8 -41.14 -16.91 30.80
CA VAL A 8 -40.50 -17.07 29.48
C VAL A 8 -40.21 -15.72 28.81
N LEU A 9 -40.94 -14.65 29.19
CA LEU A 9 -40.70 -13.29 28.70
C LEU A 9 -39.35 -12.69 29.11
N ALA A 10 -38.77 -13.10 30.24
CA ALA A 10 -37.47 -12.58 30.67
C ALA A 10 -36.29 -13.21 29.89
N LEU A 11 -36.46 -14.43 29.37
CA LEU A 11 -35.43 -15.12 28.61
C LEU A 11 -35.36 -14.64 27.15
N ILE A 12 -36.51 -14.21 26.59
CA ILE A 12 -36.58 -13.67 25.23
C ILE A 12 -35.94 -12.27 25.16
N ALA A 13 -36.05 -11.48 26.22
CA ALA A 13 -35.43 -10.14 26.28
C ALA A 13 -33.89 -10.18 26.35
N LEU A 14 -33.28 -11.27 26.85
CA LEU A 14 -31.81 -11.41 26.90
C LEU A 14 -31.18 -11.94 25.59
N LEU A 15 -31.97 -12.50 24.69
CA LEU A 15 -31.49 -13.04 23.40
C LEU A 15 -31.60 -12.03 22.24
N LEU A 16 -32.22 -10.87 22.46
CA LEU A 16 -32.44 -9.84 21.44
C LEU A 16 -31.37 -8.73 21.41
N THR A 17 -30.33 -8.79 22.26
CA THR A 17 -29.28 -7.75 22.34
C THR A 17 -27.98 -8.07 21.59
N ALA A 18 -27.92 -9.14 20.79
CA ALA A 18 -26.69 -9.54 20.09
C ALA A 18 -26.71 -9.32 18.56
N CYS A 19 -27.70 -8.63 18.02
CA CYS A 19 -27.66 -8.12 16.65
C CYS A 19 -27.59 -6.60 16.68
N SER A 20 -26.49 -6.06 17.21
CA SER A 20 -26.07 -4.73 16.78
C SER A 20 -25.97 -4.77 15.25
N PRO A 21 -26.65 -3.88 14.51
CA PRO A 21 -26.36 -3.75 13.10
C PRO A 21 -24.87 -3.47 13.01
N VAL A 22 -24.15 -4.33 12.27
CA VAL A 22 -22.82 -3.99 11.79
C VAL A 22 -23.04 -2.68 11.05
N HIS A 23 -22.74 -1.57 11.72
CA HIS A 23 -22.63 -0.29 11.06
C HIS A 23 -21.48 -0.54 10.10
N SER A 24 -21.80 -0.81 8.84
CA SER A 24 -20.84 -0.63 7.76
C SER A 24 -20.36 0.79 7.95
N ALA A 25 -19.18 0.94 8.54
CA ALA A 25 -18.54 2.23 8.67
C ALA A 25 -18.60 2.84 7.27
N ALA A 26 -19.18 4.04 7.18
CA ALA A 26 -19.24 4.75 5.92
C ALA A 26 -17.82 4.78 5.38
N LEU A 27 -17.64 4.34 4.12
CA LEU A 27 -16.34 4.45 3.46
C LEU A 27 -15.86 5.90 3.68
N PRO A 28 -14.60 6.10 4.11
CA PRO A 28 -14.08 7.45 4.29
C PRO A 28 -14.34 8.22 2.98
N ALA A 29 -14.65 9.51 3.08
CA ALA A 29 -14.93 10.33 1.91
C ALA A 29 -13.74 10.29 0.94
N CYS A 30 -13.83 9.39 -0.05
CA CYS A 30 -12.80 9.09 -1.02
C CYS A 30 -12.81 10.14 -2.12
N ASN A 31 -12.40 11.36 -1.80
CA ASN A 31 -12.02 12.35 -2.80
C ASN A 31 -10.51 12.24 -2.96
N PRO A 32 -9.99 11.52 -3.98
CA PRO A 32 -8.56 11.29 -4.12
C PRO A 32 -7.83 12.63 -4.22
N PRO A 33 -6.97 12.98 -3.24
CA PRO A 33 -6.18 14.20 -3.31
C PRO A 33 -5.01 14.05 -4.29
N ILE A 34 -4.84 12.85 -4.89
CA ILE A 34 -3.69 12.50 -5.73
C ILE A 34 -4.21 12.02 -7.09
N PRO A 35 -3.76 12.61 -8.21
CA PRO A 35 -4.17 12.19 -9.54
C PRO A 35 -3.77 10.73 -9.81
N ASN A 36 -4.56 10.04 -10.63
CA ASN A 36 -4.31 8.64 -11.01
C ASN A 36 -4.24 7.68 -9.82
N THR A 37 -5.03 7.92 -8.78
CA THR A 37 -5.22 6.99 -7.66
C THR A 37 -6.67 6.52 -7.56
N THR A 38 -6.83 5.30 -7.08
CA THR A 38 -8.08 4.72 -6.58
C THR A 38 -8.08 4.83 -5.06
N CYS A 39 -9.26 4.78 -4.45
CA CYS A 39 -9.40 4.87 -2.99
C CYS A 39 -10.11 3.62 -2.46
N GLU A 40 -9.53 3.02 -1.43
CA GLU A 40 -10.07 1.88 -0.72
C GLU A 40 -10.10 2.17 0.79
N ALA A 41 -10.88 1.40 1.55
CA ALA A 41 -10.89 1.50 3.00
C ALA A 41 -9.79 0.62 3.61
N LEU A 42 -8.83 1.24 4.28
CA LEU A 42 -7.87 0.56 5.14
C LEU A 42 -8.56 0.17 6.44
N LYS A 43 -8.69 -1.13 6.68
CA LYS A 43 -9.26 -1.67 7.92
C LYS A 43 -8.32 -1.39 9.09
N MET A 44 -8.87 -0.82 10.15
CA MET A 44 -8.15 -0.49 11.38
C MET A 44 -8.69 -1.32 12.53
N SER A 45 -7.83 -1.66 13.49
CA SER A 45 -8.24 -2.32 14.74
C SER A 45 -9.14 -1.45 15.62
N SER A 46 -9.03 -0.12 15.48
CA SER A 46 -9.88 0.88 16.15
C SER A 46 -11.33 0.92 15.63
N GLY A 47 -11.64 0.22 14.53
CA GLY A 47 -12.98 0.17 13.93
C GLY A 47 -13.25 1.24 12.87
N ASP A 48 -12.64 2.42 12.99
CA ASP A 48 -12.77 3.50 12.01
C ASP A 48 -11.79 3.30 10.83
N PRO A 49 -12.27 3.06 9.59
CA PRO A 49 -11.40 2.86 8.44
C PRO A 49 -10.70 4.16 8.04
N LYS A 50 -9.42 4.08 7.66
CA LYS A 50 -8.69 5.18 7.02
C LYS A 50 -8.77 5.05 5.50
N PRO A 51 -8.72 6.16 4.72
CA PRO A 51 -8.61 6.07 3.27
C PRO A 51 -7.22 5.59 2.88
N LEU A 52 -7.17 4.58 2.00
CA LEU A 52 -5.98 4.12 1.33
C LEU A 52 -6.06 4.54 -0.13
N TYR A 53 -5.11 5.35 -0.57
CA TYR A 53 -5.00 5.74 -1.96
C TYR A 53 -3.98 4.85 -2.66
N LEU A 54 -4.37 4.19 -3.74
CA LEU A 54 -3.52 3.30 -4.53
C LEU A 54 -3.42 3.82 -5.95
N SER A 55 -2.20 3.90 -6.48
CA SER A 55 -2.00 4.19 -7.91
C SER A 55 -2.88 3.31 -8.79
N THR A 56 -3.46 3.86 -9.85
CA THR A 56 -4.24 3.09 -10.84
C THR A 56 -3.40 2.04 -11.57
N THR A 57 -2.07 2.11 -11.45
CA THR A 57 -1.12 1.11 -11.96
C THR A 57 -0.95 -0.10 -11.05
N PHE A 58 -1.53 -0.06 -9.84
CA PHE A 58 -1.48 -1.17 -8.89
C PHE A 58 -2.24 -2.38 -9.42
N LYS A 59 -1.57 -3.53 -9.41
CA LYS A 59 -2.12 -4.83 -9.79
C LYS A 59 -2.08 -5.74 -8.57
N LYS A 60 -3.27 -6.03 -8.02
CA LYS A 60 -3.43 -7.00 -6.95
C LYS A 60 -3.17 -8.42 -7.45
N THR A 61 -2.43 -9.20 -6.70
CA THR A 61 -2.28 -10.64 -6.95
C THR A 61 -3.56 -11.34 -6.49
N ILE A 62 -4.20 -12.11 -7.38
CA ILE A 62 -5.35 -12.94 -7.02
C ILE A 62 -4.82 -14.33 -6.67
N ASP A 63 -4.90 -14.72 -5.40
CA ASP A 63 -4.66 -16.09 -4.99
C ASP A 63 -5.74 -16.99 -5.59
N ALA A 64 -5.33 -17.95 -6.43
CA ALA A 64 -6.24 -18.92 -7.05
C ALA A 64 -6.84 -19.92 -6.04
N SER A 65 -6.62 -19.79 -4.72
CA SER A 65 -7.02 -20.78 -3.72
C SER A 65 -8.50 -20.71 -3.30
N LEU A 66 -9.25 -19.69 -3.73
CA LEU A 66 -10.69 -19.55 -3.42
C LEU A 66 -11.62 -19.79 -4.62
N ALA A 67 -11.08 -20.00 -5.83
CA ALA A 67 -11.89 -20.43 -6.97
C ALA A 67 -11.99 -21.96 -6.94
N GLY A 68 -13.21 -22.45 -6.69
CA GLY A 68 -13.52 -23.86 -6.48
C GLY A 68 -12.88 -24.83 -7.47
N GLN A 69 -12.62 -26.03 -6.96
CA GLN A 69 -12.34 -27.23 -7.72
C GLN A 69 -13.29 -27.31 -8.94
N HIS A 70 -12.70 -27.52 -10.13
CA HIS A 70 -13.32 -27.62 -11.46
C HIS A 70 -13.29 -26.37 -12.36
N ALA A 71 -12.10 -26.02 -12.85
CA ALA A 71 -11.95 -25.55 -14.22
C ALA A 71 -10.60 -26.02 -14.80
N PRO A 72 -10.56 -26.90 -15.80
CA PRO A 72 -9.35 -27.16 -16.56
C PRO A 72 -9.27 -26.07 -17.62
N ASN A 73 -8.72 -24.91 -17.29
CA ASN A 73 -8.18 -24.07 -18.34
C ASN A 73 -6.89 -23.38 -17.89
N ARG A 74 -5.91 -23.55 -18.77
CA ARG A 74 -4.49 -23.27 -18.59
C ARG A 74 -4.26 -21.77 -18.74
N THR A 75 -4.65 -20.99 -17.75
CA THR A 75 -4.05 -19.67 -17.51
C THR A 75 -2.98 -19.88 -16.45
N THR A 76 -1.73 -19.88 -16.89
CA THR A 76 -0.55 -19.79 -16.05
C THR A 76 -0.68 -18.57 -15.14
N THR A 77 -1.23 -18.77 -13.95
CA THR A 77 -1.09 -17.87 -12.80
C THR A 77 0.37 -17.91 -12.41
N THR A 78 1.18 -17.17 -13.16
CA THR A 78 2.57 -16.95 -12.80
C THR A 78 2.53 -16.17 -11.49
N PRO A 79 3.09 -16.68 -10.38
CA PRO A 79 3.24 -15.87 -9.17
C PRO A 79 4.03 -14.63 -9.57
N CYS A 80 3.43 -13.45 -9.42
CA CYS A 80 4.20 -12.22 -9.53
C CYS A 80 5.22 -12.24 -8.38
N PRO A 81 6.52 -12.03 -8.65
CA PRO A 81 7.49 -11.89 -7.58
C PRO A 81 7.03 -10.74 -6.69
N THR A 82 6.96 -10.99 -5.39
CA THR A 82 6.58 -9.99 -4.38
C THR A 82 7.75 -9.06 -4.07
N LEU A 83 8.98 -9.55 -4.25
CA LEU A 83 10.23 -8.78 -4.20
C LEU A 83 10.75 -8.55 -5.62
N LEU A 84 10.62 -7.32 -6.12
CA LEU A 84 10.96 -6.93 -7.50
C LEU A 84 12.18 -6.01 -7.56
N CYS A 85 12.48 -5.36 -6.45
CA CYS A 85 13.64 -4.53 -6.24
C CYS A 85 14.54 -5.13 -5.15
N ASP A 86 15.79 -4.73 -5.13
CA ASP A 86 16.74 -5.15 -4.09
C ASP A 86 16.74 -4.11 -2.97
N ALA A 87 15.74 -4.20 -2.08
CA ALA A 87 15.60 -3.28 -0.94
C ALA A 87 16.76 -3.38 0.05
N ALA A 88 17.41 -4.54 0.14
CA ALA A 88 18.60 -4.72 0.99
C ALA A 88 19.80 -3.89 0.49
N SER A 89 19.87 -3.61 -0.81
CA SER A 89 20.89 -2.75 -1.42
C SER A 89 20.47 -1.28 -1.55
N ALA A 90 19.37 -0.88 -0.91
CA ALA A 90 18.89 0.50 -0.97
C ALA A 90 19.83 1.47 -0.23
N ILE A 91 19.99 2.66 -0.80
CA ILE A 91 20.73 3.78 -0.23
C ILE A 91 19.72 4.86 0.18
N PHE A 92 19.84 5.38 1.39
CA PHE A 92 18.91 6.34 1.98
C PHE A 92 19.60 7.70 2.18
N SER A 93 18.88 8.81 1.96
CA SER A 93 19.39 10.20 2.02
C SER A 93 19.75 10.67 3.44
N GLY A 94 19.45 9.87 4.46
CA GLY A 94 19.61 10.24 5.87
C GLY A 94 18.29 10.73 6.49
N LYS A 95 18.37 11.19 7.74
CA LYS A 95 17.21 11.61 8.54
C LYS A 95 16.78 13.02 8.16
N SER A 96 15.52 13.21 7.74
CA SER A 96 14.93 14.55 7.59
C SER A 96 14.70 15.17 8.96
N THR A 97 14.89 16.48 9.06
CA THR A 97 14.52 17.29 10.23
C THR A 97 13.35 18.22 9.94
N ASP A 98 12.68 18.05 8.80
CA ASP A 98 11.51 18.86 8.47
C ASP A 98 10.38 18.55 9.49
N PRO A 99 9.94 19.54 10.30
CA PRO A 99 8.80 19.34 11.21
C PRO A 99 7.51 18.99 10.47
N SER A 100 7.50 19.23 9.17
CA SER A 100 6.40 18.99 8.26
C SER A 100 6.41 17.55 7.70
N ALA A 101 7.43 16.74 7.99
CA ALA A 101 7.50 15.35 7.54
C ALA A 101 6.25 14.49 7.93
N PRO A 102 5.94 13.43 7.16
CA PRO A 102 4.91 12.46 7.49
C PRO A 102 4.97 11.93 8.91
N GLU A 103 3.81 11.63 9.49
CA GLU A 103 3.74 10.96 10.78
C GLU A 103 4.16 9.51 10.65
N THR A 104 5.07 9.09 11.54
CA THR A 104 5.55 7.72 11.63
C THR A 104 4.41 6.74 11.83
N ALA A 105 3.37 7.14 12.59
CA ALA A 105 2.18 6.32 12.80
C ALA A 105 1.43 6.04 11.49
N ASP A 106 1.24 7.03 10.63
CA ASP A 106 0.59 6.83 9.33
C ASP A 106 1.45 5.99 8.38
N CYS A 107 2.78 6.17 8.41
CA CYS A 107 3.69 5.34 7.63
C CYS A 107 3.71 3.88 8.10
N ALA A 108 3.61 3.63 9.41
CA ALA A 108 3.52 2.28 9.96
C ALA A 108 2.21 1.56 9.58
N LEU A 109 1.10 2.31 9.41
CA LEU A 109 -0.13 1.74 8.86
C LEU A 109 0.05 1.31 7.40
N LEU A 110 0.74 2.13 6.61
CA LEU A 110 1.06 1.83 5.22
C LEU A 110 2.01 0.63 5.11
N GLU A 111 3.02 0.55 5.98
CA GLU A 111 3.94 -0.60 6.12
C GLU A 111 3.16 -1.88 6.41
N THR A 112 2.30 -1.85 7.43
CA THR A 112 1.49 -3.00 7.84
C THR A 112 0.56 -3.47 6.71
N TRP A 113 -0.08 -2.52 6.03
CA TRP A 113 -0.90 -2.83 4.88
C TRP A 113 -0.09 -3.48 3.76
N ALA A 114 1.09 -2.92 3.44
CA ALA A 114 1.95 -3.41 2.37
C ALA A 114 2.46 -4.83 2.68
N ALA A 115 2.89 -5.08 3.91
CA ALA A 115 3.33 -6.40 4.38
C ALA A 115 2.21 -7.45 4.36
N GLY A 116 0.95 -7.03 4.59
CA GLY A 116 -0.23 -7.91 4.54
C GLY A 116 -0.89 -8.02 3.18
N SER A 117 -0.38 -7.31 2.16
CA SER A 117 -0.97 -7.25 0.82
C SER A 117 -0.08 -7.93 -0.20
N SER A 118 -0.70 -8.52 -1.22
CA SER A 118 0.03 -9.11 -2.35
C SER A 118 -0.36 -8.37 -3.64
N GLY A 119 0.62 -7.70 -4.23
CA GLY A 119 0.45 -6.98 -5.47
C GLY A 119 1.74 -6.29 -5.90
N HIS A 120 1.67 -5.58 -7.01
CA HIS A 120 2.79 -4.81 -7.54
C HIS A 120 2.29 -3.63 -8.37
N TRP A 121 3.17 -2.65 -8.58
CA TRP A 121 2.99 -1.57 -9.53
C TRP A 121 3.82 -1.85 -10.77
N LEU A 122 3.23 -1.65 -11.96
CA LEU A 122 3.98 -1.61 -13.22
C LEU A 122 4.03 -0.17 -13.69
N LEU A 123 5.22 0.42 -13.64
CA LEU A 123 5.42 1.84 -13.87
C LEU A 123 6.19 2.01 -15.17
N SER A 124 5.65 2.85 -16.04
CA SER A 124 6.37 3.30 -17.22
C SER A 124 7.55 4.17 -16.81
N ALA A 125 8.58 4.21 -17.66
CA ALA A 125 9.64 5.20 -17.49
C ALA A 125 9.02 6.61 -17.40
N PRO A 126 9.51 7.48 -16.50
CA PRO A 126 9.07 8.86 -16.47
C PRO A 126 9.32 9.49 -17.85
N GLY A 127 8.37 10.33 -18.28
CA GLY A 127 8.55 11.15 -19.48
C GLY A 127 9.72 12.13 -19.34
N ALA A 128 9.94 12.97 -20.36
CA ALA A 128 11.03 13.95 -20.42
C ALA A 128 11.17 14.86 -19.17
N ASP A 129 10.13 14.93 -18.33
CA ASP A 129 10.07 15.75 -17.12
C ASP A 129 10.60 15.04 -15.85
N GLY A 130 10.94 13.75 -15.89
CA GLY A 130 11.55 13.04 -14.75
C GLY A 130 10.66 12.96 -13.50
N GLY A 131 9.34 12.98 -13.72
CA GLY A 131 8.32 13.13 -12.67
C GLY A 131 8.22 11.94 -11.72
N TRP A 132 7.81 12.23 -10.49
CA TRP A 132 7.52 11.24 -9.46
C TRP A 132 6.15 10.62 -9.69
N THR A 133 6.05 9.30 -9.56
CA THR A 133 4.77 8.58 -9.64
C THR A 133 4.30 8.17 -8.23
N PRO A 134 3.08 8.54 -7.82
CA PRO A 134 2.52 8.07 -6.56
C PRO A 134 2.23 6.57 -6.63
N LEU A 135 2.65 5.83 -5.61
CA LEU A 135 2.40 4.39 -5.46
C LEU A 135 1.21 4.14 -4.54
N VAL A 136 1.32 4.66 -3.31
CA VAL A 136 0.36 4.45 -2.23
C VAL A 136 0.40 5.59 -1.22
N ALA A 137 -0.73 5.91 -0.58
CA ALA A 137 -0.81 6.89 0.50
C ALA A 137 -1.92 6.59 1.52
N THR A 138 -1.72 6.99 2.78
CA THR A 138 -2.74 7.09 3.83
C THR A 138 -2.38 8.19 4.82
N GLY A 139 -3.37 8.90 5.35
CA GLY A 139 -3.14 9.98 6.31
C GLY A 139 -2.12 10.99 5.79
N THR A 140 -1.03 11.17 6.53
CA THR A 140 0.10 12.05 6.19
C THR A 140 1.25 11.33 5.49
N CYS A 141 1.16 10.03 5.23
CA CYS A 141 2.23 9.24 4.64
C CYS A 141 1.93 8.80 3.22
N ALA A 142 2.95 8.89 2.37
CA ALA A 142 2.83 8.61 0.95
C ALA A 142 4.17 8.10 0.41
N VAL A 143 4.13 7.13 -0.49
CA VAL A 143 5.32 6.62 -1.19
C VAL A 143 5.21 6.97 -2.67
N VAL A 144 6.22 7.67 -3.16
CA VAL A 144 6.41 7.97 -4.59
C VAL A 144 7.66 7.27 -5.11
N ALA A 145 7.68 6.97 -6.41
CA ALA A 145 8.86 6.43 -7.06
C ALA A 145 9.05 6.99 -8.49
N ARG A 146 10.30 6.97 -8.96
CA ARG A 146 10.68 7.22 -10.35
C ARG A 146 11.90 6.37 -10.70
N ALA A 147 12.13 6.11 -11.98
CA ALA A 147 13.29 5.35 -12.43
C ALA A 147 13.77 5.83 -13.79
N GLU A 148 14.96 5.41 -14.22
CA GLU A 148 15.47 5.71 -15.57
C GLU A 148 14.82 4.88 -16.70
N GLY A 149 13.99 3.89 -16.34
CA GLY A 149 13.32 2.98 -17.26
C GLY A 149 12.02 2.45 -16.68
N ALA A 150 11.24 1.71 -17.47
CA ALA A 150 10.05 1.04 -16.96
C ALA A 150 10.46 -0.02 -15.93
N PHE A 151 9.73 -0.09 -14.82
CA PHE A 151 10.08 -0.92 -13.68
C PHE A 151 8.83 -1.49 -13.02
N ALA A 152 9.06 -2.53 -12.23
CA ALA A 152 8.05 -3.10 -11.35
C ALA A 152 8.54 -2.97 -9.90
N ILE A 153 7.63 -2.66 -8.99
CA ILE A 153 7.87 -2.65 -7.55
C ILE A 153 6.73 -3.39 -6.87
N GLY A 154 7.04 -4.26 -5.91
CA GLY A 154 6.09 -5.07 -5.17
C GLY A 154 5.65 -4.42 -3.86
N THR A 155 4.56 -4.94 -3.28
CA THR A 155 4.12 -4.51 -1.94
C THR A 155 5.13 -4.86 -0.85
N GLU A 156 5.85 -5.99 -0.96
CA GLU A 156 6.91 -6.34 -0.01
C GLU A 156 8.09 -5.36 -0.10
N ASP A 157 8.49 -4.94 -1.30
CA ASP A 157 9.52 -3.89 -1.47
C ASP A 157 9.12 -2.61 -0.73
N VAL A 158 7.86 -2.16 -0.87
CA VAL A 158 7.34 -0.97 -0.18
C VAL A 158 7.30 -1.17 1.34
N ALA A 159 6.95 -2.36 1.82
CA ALA A 159 6.96 -2.68 3.25
C ALA A 159 8.39 -2.60 3.83
N ASP A 160 9.37 -3.20 3.17
CA ASP A 160 10.77 -3.19 3.59
C ASP A 160 11.36 -1.76 3.61
N LEU A 161 11.01 -0.96 2.58
CA LEU A 161 11.40 0.44 2.49
C LEU A 161 10.82 1.27 3.64
N LEU A 162 9.52 1.12 3.92
CA LEU A 162 8.86 1.85 5.01
C LEU A 162 9.38 1.41 6.37
N GLY A 163 9.48 0.11 6.63
CA GLY A 163 9.99 -0.43 7.88
C GLY A 163 11.42 0.03 8.18
N THR A 164 12.29 0.05 7.16
CA THR A 164 13.67 0.56 7.30
C THR A 164 13.69 2.09 7.48
N SER A 165 12.88 2.82 6.72
CA SER A 165 12.76 4.28 6.85
C SER A 165 12.33 4.69 8.26
N ILE A 166 11.31 4.03 8.80
CA ILE A 166 10.79 4.29 10.14
C ILE A 166 11.83 3.94 11.20
N ARG A 167 12.37 2.71 11.16
CA ARG A 167 13.26 2.18 12.19
C ARG A 167 14.58 2.93 12.26
N ASP A 168 15.22 3.15 11.12
CA ASP A 168 16.62 3.59 11.07
C ASP A 168 16.74 5.09 10.77
N TYR A 169 15.76 5.67 10.05
CA TYR A 169 15.81 7.05 9.57
C TYR A 169 14.74 7.97 10.16
N GLY A 170 13.77 7.43 10.90
CA GLY A 170 12.77 8.21 11.63
C GLY A 170 13.39 9.15 12.68
N MET A 171 12.70 10.27 12.90
CA MET A 171 13.00 11.29 13.89
C MET A 171 11.78 11.53 14.76
N GLY A 172 11.71 10.84 15.90
CA GLY A 172 10.58 10.94 16.82
C GLY A 172 9.30 10.39 16.20
N ASP A 173 8.26 11.23 16.10
CA ASP A 173 6.99 10.90 15.48
C ASP A 173 6.96 11.16 13.97
N ARG A 174 8.10 11.49 13.33
CA ARG A 174 8.17 11.92 11.94
C ARG A 174 9.15 11.10 11.09
N VAL A 175 8.82 10.87 9.82
CA VAL A 175 9.69 10.17 8.87
C VAL A 175 9.53 10.73 7.46
N GLU A 176 10.63 11.17 6.88
CA GLU A 176 10.73 11.55 5.48
C GLU A 176 12.11 11.13 5.00
N VAL A 177 12.14 10.29 3.96
CA VAL A 177 13.37 9.68 3.48
C VAL A 177 13.31 9.50 1.98
N LEU A 178 14.30 10.06 1.29
CA LEU A 178 14.56 9.82 -0.12
C LEU A 178 15.58 8.68 -0.22
N GLY A 179 15.46 7.82 -1.21
CA GLY A 179 16.43 6.77 -1.43
C GLY A 179 16.52 6.31 -2.87
N VAL A 180 17.49 5.45 -3.12
CA VAL A 180 17.73 4.82 -4.41
C VAL A 180 17.96 3.34 -4.20
N MET A 181 17.34 2.50 -5.01
CA MET A 181 17.55 1.05 -4.99
C MET A 181 17.64 0.47 -6.40
N PRO A 182 18.32 -0.68 -6.58
CA PRO A 182 18.31 -1.39 -7.85
C PRO A 182 16.98 -2.13 -8.03
N CYS A 183 16.37 -2.02 -9.20
CA CYS A 183 15.18 -2.78 -9.59
C CYS A 183 15.40 -3.49 -10.92
N ALA A 184 14.64 -4.56 -11.16
CA ALA A 184 14.60 -5.17 -12.48
C ALA A 184 13.81 -4.27 -13.47
N GLU A 185 14.39 -4.00 -14.65
CA GLU A 185 13.64 -3.39 -15.75
C GLU A 185 12.43 -4.26 -16.10
N ALA A 186 11.26 -3.63 -16.31
CA ALA A 186 10.01 -4.32 -16.62
C ALA A 186 9.97 -4.80 -18.09
N ARG A 187 10.86 -5.73 -18.47
CA ARG A 187 10.79 -6.47 -19.73
C ARG A 187 10.13 -7.83 -19.47
N GLY A 188 9.02 -8.12 -20.15
CA GLY A 188 8.40 -9.45 -20.06
C GLY A 188 7.60 -9.76 -18.79
N PHE A 189 7.28 -8.78 -17.93
CA PHE A 189 6.30 -8.97 -16.84
C PHE A 189 4.87 -9.20 -17.33
N ALA A 190 4.63 -9.02 -18.63
CA ALA A 190 3.42 -9.52 -19.28
C ALA A 190 3.46 -11.06 -19.37
N ALA A 191 2.87 -11.71 -18.36
CA ALA A 191 2.28 -13.05 -18.44
C ALA A 191 3.19 -14.31 -18.45
N GLY A 192 4.41 -14.29 -17.90
CA GLY A 192 5.21 -15.54 -17.94
C GLY A 192 6.45 -15.68 -17.07
N GLY A 193 6.57 -14.96 -15.95
CA GLY A 193 7.74 -15.09 -15.07
C GLY A 193 8.96 -14.48 -15.75
N GLY A 194 9.04 -13.15 -15.73
CA GLY A 194 10.02 -12.40 -16.49
C GLY A 194 11.46 -12.83 -16.20
N GLU A 195 12.24 -12.98 -17.28
CA GLU A 195 13.69 -12.93 -17.24
C GLU A 195 14.11 -11.62 -16.55
N LYS A 196 15.05 -11.66 -15.60
CA LYS A 196 15.60 -10.43 -15.00
C LYS A 196 16.17 -9.58 -16.13
N GLY A 197 15.47 -8.50 -16.46
CA GLY A 197 15.99 -7.45 -17.33
C GLY A 197 17.24 -6.81 -16.74
N ARG A 198 17.80 -5.80 -17.42
CA ARG A 198 18.91 -5.02 -16.87
C ARG A 198 18.49 -4.44 -15.51
N THR A 199 19.42 -4.41 -14.55
CA THR A 199 19.22 -3.66 -13.31
C THR A 199 19.20 -2.17 -13.62
N ILE A 200 18.10 -1.51 -13.24
CA ILE A 200 17.92 -0.06 -13.36
C ILE A 200 17.85 0.59 -11.99
N ARG A 201 18.17 1.87 -11.93
CA ARG A 201 18.06 2.66 -10.71
C ARG A 201 16.63 3.17 -10.55
N MET A 202 16.04 2.88 -9.39
CA MET A 202 14.77 3.44 -8.95
C MET A 202 15.02 4.34 -7.75
N GLU A 203 14.54 5.57 -7.83
CA GLU A 203 14.49 6.50 -6.71
C GLU A 203 13.09 6.42 -6.08
N TRP A 204 13.03 6.41 -4.76
CA TRP A 204 11.78 6.40 -3.99
C TRP A 204 11.84 7.47 -2.90
N TRP A 205 10.68 7.96 -2.47
CA TRP A 205 10.60 8.94 -1.40
C TRP A 205 9.35 8.71 -0.55
N VAL A 206 9.56 8.67 0.78
CA VAL A 206 8.49 8.77 1.77
C VAL A 206 8.23 10.24 2.03
N VAL A 207 7.04 10.71 1.66
CA VAL A 207 6.64 12.13 1.67
C VAL A 207 5.21 12.29 2.14
N ARG A 208 4.80 13.54 2.38
CA ARG A 208 3.39 13.84 2.56
C ARG A 208 2.63 13.82 1.23
N PRO A 209 1.32 13.47 1.23
CA PRO A 209 0.49 13.49 0.03
C PRO A 209 0.39 14.85 -0.67
N ASP A 210 0.36 15.97 0.07
CA ASP A 210 0.27 17.33 -0.49
C ASP A 210 1.52 17.72 -1.30
N MET A 211 2.66 17.10 -1.01
CA MET A 211 3.88 17.32 -1.81
C MET A 211 3.82 16.61 -3.16
N MET A 212 3.00 15.56 -3.32
CA MET A 212 2.90 14.81 -4.57
C MET A 212 2.46 15.67 -5.76
N GLU A 213 1.55 16.63 -5.55
CA GLU A 213 1.12 17.58 -6.59
C GLU A 213 2.27 18.50 -7.04
N SER A 214 3.12 18.93 -6.10
CA SER A 214 4.27 19.80 -6.39
C SER A 214 5.39 19.10 -7.16
N LEU A 215 5.47 17.77 -7.04
CA LEU A 215 6.45 16.92 -7.71
C LEU A 215 6.11 16.63 -9.18
N GLY A 216 4.83 16.77 -9.57
CA GLY A 216 4.41 16.76 -10.97
C GLY A 216 4.65 18.09 -11.70
N GLY A 217 4.90 19.18 -10.96
CA GLY A 217 5.01 20.55 -11.49
C GLY A 217 6.43 21.08 -11.69
N GLY A 218 7.47 20.23 -11.62
CA GLY A 218 8.85 20.62 -11.91
C GLY A 218 9.48 21.65 -10.96
N LYS A 219 8.89 21.92 -9.79
CA LYS A 219 9.36 22.97 -8.86
C LYS A 219 10.47 22.55 -7.91
N TYR A 220 10.77 21.26 -7.80
CA TYR A 220 11.91 20.76 -7.04
C TYR A 220 12.89 20.07 -8.00
N ARG A 221 13.68 20.90 -8.69
CA ARG A 221 14.89 20.52 -9.43
C ARG A 221 16.10 21.00 -8.65
#